data_AF-A0A931F680-F1
#
_entry.id   AF-A0A931F680-F1
#
_cell.length_a   1.000
_cell.length_b   1.000
_cell.length_c   1.000
_cell.angle_alpha   90.00
_cell.angle_beta   90.00
_cell.angle_gamma   90.00
#
_symmetry.space_group_name_H-M   'P 1'
#
loop_
_entity.id
_entity.type
_entity.pdbx_description
1 polymer ?
#
loop_
_entity_poly.entity_id
_entity_poly.type
_entity_poly.pdbx_seq_one_letter_code
_entity_poly.pdbx_strand_id
1 'polypeptide(L)'
;EPERARLLITIAMERRADAGRRGDQAAREAEAIARRMGDPALLAYALNGRYMQTFHRAGLAAERAGIGEELLDLAARHEGLVTFEVLGHLILIQAGAALADLATADRHAAAADRLAERYGLPLVGVFTTWYAALRLAVTGRRDEARTAYRTAAARLTGIGMPGLEEGILPLALLSVGIASPDADWGPYERWSRPLLADPGPFGGETPPGSSRLPFTDQVLAVCDSSRLTHAGEVPLEPGSSPLPLAGEAHAIPESPGDLLLEVRTCLHAMVAIRAGDLTAMERLYARLLPAADELAGAGSGLLTFGPTAQHLGDLSAALGRYDQAAGHYRHARAIAERAGAPHWAATAGAALHRLGKRS
;
A
#
# COMPACT_ATOMS: atom_id res chain seq x y z
N GLU A 1 2.51 -21.14 -33.44
CA GLU A 1 2.63 -21.15 -31.96
C GLU A 1 3.41 -19.96 -31.40
N PRO A 2 4.65 -19.66 -31.83
CA PRO A 2 5.41 -18.52 -31.25
C PRO A 2 4.76 -17.15 -31.50
N GLU A 3 4.18 -16.92 -32.68
CA GLU A 3 3.47 -15.67 -33.02
C GLU A 3 2.24 -15.48 -32.14
N ARG A 4 1.54 -16.59 -31.86
CA ARG A 4 0.37 -16.61 -30.97
C ARG A 4 0.76 -16.25 -29.54
N ALA A 5 1.84 -16.83 -29.02
CA ALA A 5 2.36 -16.48 -27.70
C ALA A 5 2.75 -15.01 -27.61
N ARG A 6 3.45 -14.47 -28.62
CA ARG A 6 3.81 -13.04 -28.68
C ARG A 6 2.59 -12.14 -28.68
N LEU A 7 1.55 -12.48 -29.45
CA LEU A 7 0.29 -11.73 -29.45
C LEU A 7 -0.40 -11.75 -28.08
N LEU A 8 -0.43 -12.91 -27.42
CA LEU A 8 -1.02 -13.06 -26.09
C LEU A 8 -0.25 -12.27 -25.02
N ILE A 9 1.08 -12.23 -25.11
CA ILE A 9 1.93 -11.38 -24.26
C ILE A 9 1.54 -9.91 -24.44
N THR A 10 1.41 -9.44 -25.68
CA THR A 10 0.97 -8.07 -25.95
C THR A 10 -0.41 -7.79 -25.34
N ILE A 11 -1.37 -8.71 -25.49
CA ILE A 11 -2.70 -8.56 -24.88
C ILE A 11 -2.60 -8.47 -23.35
N ALA A 12 -1.76 -9.29 -22.72
CA ALA A 12 -1.54 -9.24 -21.28
C ALA A 12 -0.93 -7.90 -20.82
N MET A 13 -0.02 -7.32 -21.61
CA MET A 13 0.59 -6.03 -21.29
C MET A 13 -0.37 -4.86 -21.48
N GLU A 14 -1.10 -4.81 -22.59
CA GLU A 14 -2.03 -3.72 -22.91
C GLU A 14 -3.25 -3.70 -21.99
N ARG A 15 -3.65 -4.87 -21.46
CA ARG A 15 -4.79 -5.00 -20.54
C ARG A 15 -4.37 -5.07 -19.07
N ARG A 16 -3.18 -4.58 -18.71
CA ARG A 16 -2.69 -4.56 -17.32
C ARG A 16 -3.54 -3.72 -16.35
N ALA A 17 -4.21 -2.69 -16.86
CA ALA A 17 -5.06 -1.79 -16.08
C ALA A 17 -6.55 -2.18 -16.09
N ASP A 18 -6.91 -3.24 -16.81
CA ASP A 18 -8.29 -3.70 -16.95
C ASP A 18 -8.66 -4.64 -15.79
N ALA A 19 -9.84 -4.43 -15.21
CA ALA A 19 -10.39 -5.29 -14.16
C ALA A 19 -10.89 -6.66 -14.69
N GLY A 20 -10.98 -6.82 -16.01
CA GLY A 20 -11.42 -8.07 -16.65
C GLY A 20 -10.34 -9.18 -16.67
N ARG A 21 -10.80 -10.44 -16.79
CA ARG A 21 -9.92 -11.63 -16.79
C ARG A 21 -9.09 -11.85 -18.06
N ARG A 22 -9.29 -11.03 -19.10
CA ARG A 22 -8.72 -11.30 -20.43
C ARG A 22 -7.20 -11.16 -20.46
N GLY A 23 -6.64 -10.21 -19.70
CA GLY A 23 -5.19 -10.05 -19.57
C GLY A 23 -4.55 -11.26 -18.88
N ASP A 24 -5.07 -11.64 -17.71
CA ASP A 24 -4.61 -12.81 -16.95
C ASP A 24 -4.69 -14.13 -17.74
N GLN A 25 -5.81 -14.36 -18.45
CA GLN A 25 -5.97 -15.53 -19.32
C GLN A 25 -4.92 -15.55 -20.44
N ALA A 26 -4.70 -14.40 -21.10
CA ALA A 26 -3.70 -14.29 -22.14
C ALA A 26 -2.28 -14.55 -21.61
N ALA A 27 -1.95 -14.02 -20.42
CA ALA A 27 -0.66 -14.24 -19.78
C ALA A 27 -0.41 -15.73 -19.46
N ARG A 28 -1.39 -16.42 -18.86
CA ARG A 28 -1.29 -17.86 -18.56
C ARG A 28 -1.18 -18.71 -19.82
N GLU A 29 -1.91 -18.34 -20.86
CA GLU A 29 -1.85 -19.08 -22.11
C GLU A 29 -0.52 -18.88 -22.83
N ALA A 30 0.00 -17.65 -22.86
CA ALA A 30 1.34 -17.37 -23.39
C ALA A 30 2.42 -18.16 -22.64
N GLU A 31 2.34 -18.19 -21.31
CA GLU A 31 3.25 -18.97 -20.45
C GLU A 31 3.20 -20.46 -20.81
N ALA A 32 1.99 -21.03 -20.92
CA ALA A 32 1.82 -22.43 -21.27
C ALA A 32 2.39 -22.76 -22.67
N ILE A 33 2.24 -21.87 -23.66
CA ILE A 33 2.85 -22.04 -24.98
C ILE A 33 4.39 -21.98 -24.87
N ALA A 34 4.92 -20.96 -24.19
CA ALA A 34 6.36 -20.77 -24.03
C ALA A 34 7.04 -21.98 -23.37
N ARG A 35 6.42 -22.53 -22.31
CA ARG A 35 6.89 -23.74 -21.63
C ARG A 35 6.90 -24.96 -22.55
N ARG A 36 5.84 -25.19 -23.34
CA ARG A 36 5.81 -26.31 -24.30
C ARG A 36 6.88 -26.20 -25.39
N MET A 37 7.19 -24.97 -25.79
CA MET A 37 8.20 -24.71 -26.82
C MET A 37 9.63 -24.79 -26.27
N GLY A 38 9.82 -24.65 -24.96
CA GLY A 38 11.15 -24.61 -24.35
C GLY A 38 11.98 -23.38 -24.76
N ASP A 39 11.32 -22.27 -25.11
CA ASP A 39 11.96 -21.00 -25.49
C ASP A 39 12.14 -20.10 -24.25
N PRO A 40 13.38 -19.90 -23.75
CA PRO A 40 13.62 -19.11 -22.55
C PRO A 40 13.25 -17.64 -22.69
N ALA A 41 13.53 -17.03 -23.84
CA ALA A 41 13.22 -15.62 -24.04
C ALA A 41 11.70 -15.41 -24.05
N LEU A 42 10.97 -16.27 -24.77
CA LEU A 42 9.51 -16.21 -24.80
C LEU A 42 8.89 -16.45 -23.43
N LEU A 43 9.45 -17.36 -22.63
CA LEU A 43 9.00 -17.60 -21.26
C LEU A 43 9.24 -16.38 -20.37
N ALA A 44 10.39 -15.72 -20.48
CA ALA A 44 10.67 -14.50 -19.72
C ALA A 44 9.65 -13.38 -20.01
N TYR A 45 9.29 -13.19 -21.29
CA TYR A 45 8.23 -12.25 -21.66
C TYR A 45 6.85 -12.65 -21.11
N ALA A 46 6.51 -13.95 -21.14
CA ALA A 46 5.26 -14.44 -20.58
C ALA A 46 5.18 -14.26 -19.06
N LEU A 47 6.26 -14.51 -18.34
CA LEU A 47 6.37 -14.28 -16.89
C LEU A 47 6.24 -12.79 -16.53
N ASN A 48 6.82 -11.89 -17.33
CA ASN A 48 6.57 -10.46 -17.17
C ASN A 48 5.08 -10.12 -17.37
N GLY A 49 4.44 -10.71 -18.39
CA GLY A 49 2.98 -10.60 -18.58
C GLY A 49 2.18 -11.11 -17.38
N ARG A 50 2.57 -12.24 -16.77
CA ARG A 50 1.97 -12.78 -15.54
C ARG A 50 2.13 -11.80 -14.38
N TYR A 51 3.33 -11.26 -14.17
CA TYR A 51 3.62 -10.25 -13.14
C TYR A 51 2.70 -9.03 -13.28
N MET A 52 2.56 -8.48 -14.48
CA MET A 52 1.69 -7.32 -14.74
C MET A 52 0.20 -7.58 -14.46
N GLN A 53 -0.23 -8.84 -14.35
CA GLN A 53 -1.60 -9.23 -14.04
C GLN A 53 -1.83 -9.51 -12.54
N THR A 54 -0.82 -9.31 -11.68
CA THR A 54 -0.91 -9.54 -10.22
C THR A 54 -1.35 -8.30 -9.41
N PHE A 55 -1.82 -7.24 -10.06
CA PHE A 55 -2.21 -5.98 -9.38
C PHE A 55 -3.72 -5.79 -9.26
N HIS A 56 -4.52 -6.80 -9.60
CA HIS A 56 -5.99 -6.72 -9.59
C HIS A 56 -6.60 -6.82 -8.17
N ARG A 57 -5.83 -7.29 -7.17
CA ARG A 57 -6.23 -7.35 -5.76
C ARG A 57 -5.01 -7.30 -4.83
N ALA A 58 -5.22 -6.96 -3.56
CA ALA A 58 -4.20 -7.08 -2.52
C ALA A 58 -3.91 -8.56 -2.18
N GLY A 59 -2.78 -8.84 -1.56
CA GLY A 59 -2.46 -10.20 -1.08
C GLY A 59 -1.89 -11.12 -2.16
N LEU A 60 -1.01 -10.58 -3.00
CA LEU A 60 -0.39 -11.28 -4.12
C LEU A 60 1.14 -11.15 -4.11
N ALA A 61 1.75 -10.66 -3.03
CA ALA A 61 3.20 -10.52 -2.93
C ALA A 61 3.94 -11.85 -3.07
N ALA A 62 3.40 -12.94 -2.49
CA ALA A 62 3.99 -14.27 -2.64
C ALA A 62 3.96 -14.80 -4.08
N GLU A 63 2.87 -14.54 -4.82
CA GLU A 63 2.80 -14.90 -6.26
C GLU A 63 3.83 -14.10 -7.07
N ARG A 64 3.96 -12.79 -6.77
CA ARG A 64 5.00 -11.95 -7.38
C ARG A 64 6.41 -12.46 -7.06
N ALA A 65 6.68 -12.88 -5.82
CA ALA A 65 7.97 -13.46 -5.44
C ALA A 65 8.30 -14.71 -6.27
N GLY A 66 7.36 -15.64 -6.42
CA GLY A 66 7.57 -16.83 -7.24
C GLY A 66 7.89 -16.50 -8.71
N ILE A 67 7.22 -15.50 -9.29
CA ILE A 67 7.54 -15.03 -10.65
C ILE A 67 8.95 -14.43 -10.73
N GLY A 68 9.33 -13.62 -9.73
CA GLY A 68 10.66 -13.02 -9.66
C GLY A 68 11.78 -14.07 -9.54
N GLU A 69 11.59 -15.07 -8.68
CA GLU A 69 12.52 -16.20 -8.52
C GLU A 69 12.69 -16.99 -9.83
N GLU A 70 11.58 -17.27 -10.53
CA GLU A 70 11.63 -17.99 -11.79
C GLU A 70 12.35 -17.19 -12.90
N LEU A 71 12.13 -15.87 -12.96
CA LEU A 71 12.88 -15.00 -13.89
C LEU A 71 14.39 -15.03 -13.63
N LEU A 72 14.81 -15.02 -12.35
CA LEU A 72 16.23 -15.09 -12.00
C LEU A 72 16.84 -16.45 -12.35
N ASP A 73 16.14 -17.56 -12.06
CA ASP A 73 16.59 -18.90 -12.42
C ASP A 73 16.73 -19.06 -13.93
N LEU A 74 15.79 -18.50 -14.70
CA LEU A 74 15.84 -18.51 -16.16
C LEU A 74 17.00 -17.67 -16.69
N ALA A 75 17.21 -16.47 -16.17
CA ALA A 75 18.33 -15.61 -16.56
C ALA A 75 19.70 -16.19 -16.18
N ALA A 76 19.80 -16.93 -15.08
CA ALA A 76 21.03 -17.60 -14.67
C ALA A 76 21.44 -18.74 -15.61
N ARG A 77 20.46 -19.40 -16.26
CA ARG A 77 20.68 -20.55 -17.14
C ARG A 77 20.86 -20.17 -18.63
N HIS A 78 20.50 -18.95 -19.01
CA HIS A 78 20.42 -18.55 -20.41
C HIS A 78 20.99 -17.15 -20.65
N GLU A 79 21.79 -17.01 -21.71
CA GLU A 79 22.38 -15.74 -22.12
C GLU A 79 21.31 -14.78 -22.71
N GLY A 80 21.60 -13.47 -22.66
CA GLY A 80 20.76 -12.44 -23.29
C GLY A 80 19.51 -12.01 -22.52
N LEU A 81 19.33 -12.47 -21.28
CA LEU A 81 18.15 -12.17 -20.44
C LEU A 81 18.40 -11.13 -19.34
N VAL A 82 19.46 -10.30 -19.47
CA VAL A 82 19.87 -9.31 -18.44
C VAL A 82 18.74 -8.39 -18.00
N THR A 83 17.89 -7.94 -18.93
CA THR A 83 16.74 -7.07 -18.59
C THR A 83 15.71 -7.79 -17.71
N PHE A 84 15.56 -9.10 -17.87
CA PHE A 84 14.68 -9.93 -17.05
C PHE A 84 15.33 -10.32 -15.72
N GLU A 85 16.66 -10.43 -15.68
CA GLU A 85 17.41 -10.56 -14.42
C GLU A 85 17.19 -9.33 -13.53
N VAL A 86 17.33 -8.13 -14.10
CA VAL A 86 17.04 -6.86 -13.41
C VAL A 86 15.57 -6.82 -12.97
N LEU A 87 14.63 -7.18 -13.84
CA LEU A 87 13.21 -7.24 -13.49
C LEU A 87 12.95 -8.20 -12.31
N GLY A 88 13.52 -9.41 -12.34
CA GLY A 88 13.40 -10.39 -11.27
C GLY A 88 13.87 -9.83 -9.93
N HIS A 89 15.01 -9.13 -9.91
CA HIS A 89 15.48 -8.44 -8.71
C HIS A 89 14.53 -7.34 -8.22
N LEU A 90 14.01 -6.49 -9.12
CA LEU A 90 13.06 -5.43 -8.73
C LEU A 90 11.76 -6.00 -8.14
N ILE A 91 11.24 -7.08 -8.74
CA ILE A 91 10.06 -7.79 -8.23
C ILE A 91 10.33 -8.36 -6.82
N LEU A 92 11.52 -8.92 -6.58
CA LEU A 92 11.86 -9.52 -5.29
C LEU A 92 12.16 -8.49 -4.20
N ILE A 93 12.66 -7.31 -4.56
CA ILE A 93 12.71 -6.16 -3.62
C ILE A 93 11.29 -5.82 -3.16
N GLN A 94 10.37 -5.66 -4.12
CA GLN A 94 8.97 -5.30 -3.86
C GLN A 94 8.24 -6.37 -3.04
N ALA A 95 8.34 -7.64 -3.44
CA ALA A 95 7.69 -8.75 -2.75
C ALA A 95 8.28 -8.98 -1.36
N GLY A 96 9.61 -8.93 -1.21
CA GLY A 96 10.28 -9.04 0.09
C GLY A 96 9.88 -7.91 1.03
N ALA A 97 9.81 -6.67 0.53
CA ALA A 97 9.33 -5.53 1.30
C ALA A 97 7.87 -5.72 1.76
N ALA A 98 6.97 -6.16 0.87
CA ALA A 98 5.58 -6.47 1.23
C ALA A 98 5.48 -7.57 2.30
N LEU A 99 6.26 -8.65 2.19
CA LEU A 99 6.20 -9.79 3.12
C LEU A 99 6.96 -9.58 4.43
N ALA A 100 7.54 -8.39 4.63
CA ALA A 100 8.44 -8.06 5.73
C ALA A 100 9.74 -8.92 5.76
N ASP A 101 10.16 -9.47 4.62
CA ASP A 101 11.47 -10.11 4.45
C ASP A 101 12.49 -9.10 3.87
N LEU A 102 12.89 -8.17 4.75
CA LEU A 102 13.80 -7.09 4.39
C LEU A 102 15.21 -7.61 4.06
N ALA A 103 15.64 -8.72 4.65
CA ALA A 103 16.95 -9.30 4.38
C ALA A 103 17.04 -9.79 2.92
N THR A 104 15.98 -10.42 2.42
CA THR A 104 15.90 -10.83 1.01
C THR A 104 15.80 -9.64 0.08
N ALA A 105 14.96 -8.65 0.40
CA ALA A 105 14.87 -7.43 -0.39
C ALA A 105 16.20 -6.65 -0.45
N ASP A 106 16.95 -6.56 0.66
CA ASP A 106 18.27 -5.92 0.72
C ASP A 106 19.29 -6.63 -0.21
N ARG A 107 19.29 -7.97 -0.26
CA ARG A 107 20.16 -8.73 -1.18
C ARG A 107 19.85 -8.45 -2.64
N HIS A 108 18.57 -8.36 -3.00
CA HIS A 108 18.14 -8.09 -4.37
C HIS A 108 18.36 -6.64 -4.79
N ALA A 109 18.22 -5.67 -3.88
CA ALA A 109 18.59 -4.29 -4.13
C ALA A 109 20.08 -4.17 -4.47
N ALA A 110 20.95 -4.80 -3.67
CA ALA A 110 22.39 -4.81 -3.93
C ALA A 110 22.74 -5.52 -5.26
N ALA A 111 22.00 -6.57 -5.65
CA ALA A 111 22.21 -7.24 -6.92
C ALA A 111 21.76 -6.39 -8.11
N ALA A 112 20.61 -5.73 -8.01
CA ALA A 112 20.11 -4.80 -9.01
C ALA A 112 21.06 -3.62 -9.22
N ASP A 113 21.63 -3.05 -8.14
CA ASP A 113 22.61 -1.96 -8.23
C ASP A 113 23.89 -2.39 -8.96
N ARG A 114 24.42 -3.59 -8.68
CA ARG A 114 25.59 -4.14 -9.39
C ARG A 114 25.33 -4.33 -10.88
N LEU A 115 24.14 -4.82 -11.26
CA LEU A 115 23.75 -4.94 -12.67
C LEU A 115 23.58 -3.56 -13.31
N ALA A 116 22.99 -2.60 -12.58
CA ALA A 116 22.79 -1.25 -13.07
C ALA A 116 24.11 -0.54 -13.37
N GLU A 117 25.11 -0.69 -12.51
CA GLU A 117 26.47 -0.18 -12.73
C GLU A 117 27.13 -0.86 -13.93
N ARG A 118 27.07 -2.20 -13.99
CA ARG A 118 27.70 -2.98 -15.07
C ARG A 118 27.14 -2.68 -16.46
N TYR A 119 25.83 -2.47 -16.56
CA TYR A 119 25.13 -2.30 -17.84
C TYR A 119 24.66 -0.86 -18.12
N GLY A 120 25.01 0.10 -17.26
CA GLY A 120 24.64 1.50 -17.43
C GLY A 120 23.12 1.75 -17.41
N LEU A 121 22.41 1.18 -16.44
CA LEU A 121 20.95 1.27 -16.31
C LEU A 121 20.53 2.23 -15.18
N PRO A 122 20.60 3.57 -15.38
CA PRO A 122 20.44 4.55 -14.31
C PRO A 122 19.05 4.52 -13.65
N LEU A 123 18.02 4.08 -14.37
CA LEU A 123 16.65 3.99 -13.85
C LEU A 123 16.51 2.97 -12.70
N VAL A 124 17.34 1.93 -12.67
CA VAL A 124 17.33 0.93 -11.59
C VAL A 124 17.69 1.57 -10.25
N GLY A 125 18.67 2.48 -10.26
CA GLY A 125 19.12 3.20 -9.07
C GLY A 125 18.04 4.09 -8.44
N VAL A 126 17.04 4.52 -9.23
CA VAL A 126 15.87 5.25 -8.71
C VAL A 126 15.07 4.33 -7.79
N PHE A 127 14.73 3.11 -8.23
CA PHE A 127 13.95 2.16 -7.46
C PHE A 127 14.67 1.71 -6.19
N THR A 128 15.98 1.42 -6.26
CA THR A 128 16.76 1.00 -5.09
C THR A 128 16.95 2.14 -4.08
N THR A 129 17.06 3.40 -4.54
CA THR A 129 17.09 4.58 -3.66
C THR A 129 15.76 4.76 -2.90
N TRP A 130 14.62 4.60 -3.59
CA TRP A 130 13.30 4.66 -2.94
C TRP A 130 13.09 3.51 -1.95
N TYR A 131 13.52 2.29 -2.31
CA TYR A 131 13.51 1.15 -1.41
C TYR A 131 14.36 1.41 -0.14
N ALA A 132 15.54 2.02 -0.27
CA ALA A 132 16.36 2.36 0.88
C ALA A 132 15.66 3.36 1.83
N ALA A 133 14.88 4.30 1.29
CA ALA A 133 14.06 5.21 2.11
C ALA A 133 12.89 4.47 2.80
N LEU A 134 12.20 3.58 2.07
CA LEU A 134 11.19 2.67 2.62
C LEU A 134 11.75 1.80 3.76
N ARG A 135 12.95 1.23 3.59
CA ARG A 135 13.63 0.40 4.58
C ARG A 135 13.85 1.12 5.92
N LEU A 136 14.15 2.42 5.88
CA LEU A 136 14.25 3.28 7.05
C LEU A 136 12.88 3.52 7.71
N ALA A 137 11.84 3.74 6.89
CA ALA A 137 10.47 3.90 7.38
C ALA A 137 9.98 2.63 8.11
N VAL A 138 10.20 1.44 7.52
CA VAL A 138 9.82 0.15 8.12
C VAL A 138 10.48 -0.07 9.50
N THR A 139 11.74 0.33 9.68
CA THR A 139 12.43 0.17 10.97
C THR A 139 12.17 1.29 11.97
N GLY A 140 11.34 2.28 11.61
CA GLY A 140 11.00 3.39 12.51
C GLY A 140 12.07 4.47 12.60
N ARG A 141 13.05 4.51 11.69
CA ARG A 141 14.08 5.56 11.59
C ARG A 141 13.50 6.81 10.91
N ARG A 142 12.47 7.39 11.53
CA ARG A 142 11.56 8.40 10.97
C ARG A 142 12.26 9.61 10.34
N ASP A 143 13.18 10.24 11.07
CA ASP A 143 13.87 11.46 10.60
C ASP A 143 14.80 11.17 9.42
N GLU A 144 15.43 10.01 9.42
CA GLU A 144 16.31 9.55 8.34
C GLU A 144 15.50 9.17 7.11
N ALA A 145 14.39 8.46 7.29
CA ALA A 145 13.43 8.15 6.22
C ALA A 145 12.91 9.42 5.55
N ARG A 146 12.54 10.44 6.34
CA ARG A 146 12.13 11.76 5.82
C ARG A 146 13.19 12.37 4.91
N THR A 147 14.44 12.40 5.36
CA THR A 147 15.55 12.96 4.57
C THR A 147 15.77 12.15 3.30
N ALA A 148 15.80 10.81 3.43
CA ALA A 148 15.98 9.90 2.31
C ALA A 148 14.88 10.04 1.25
N TYR A 149 13.61 10.18 1.66
CA TYR A 149 12.50 10.41 0.72
C TYR A 149 12.64 11.72 -0.07
N ARG A 150 13.04 12.81 0.59
CA ARG A 150 13.28 14.08 -0.10
C ARG A 150 14.45 13.96 -1.09
N THR A 151 15.53 13.28 -0.70
CA THR A 151 16.66 13.02 -1.60
C THR A 151 16.26 12.15 -2.78
N ALA A 152 15.46 11.10 -2.56
CA ALA A 152 14.96 10.23 -3.62
C ALA A 152 14.06 11.00 -4.61
N ALA A 153 13.15 11.83 -4.09
CA ALA A 153 12.25 12.64 -4.91
C ALA A 153 12.98 13.69 -5.76
N ALA A 154 14.05 14.29 -5.26
CA ALA A 154 14.85 15.25 -6.04
C ALA A 154 15.48 14.63 -7.30
N ARG A 155 15.63 13.29 -7.34
CA ARG A 155 16.14 12.54 -8.49
C ARG A 155 15.04 12.08 -9.45
N LEU A 156 13.76 12.34 -9.14
CA LEU A 156 12.63 11.96 -9.99
C LEU A 156 12.31 12.98 -11.08
N THR A 157 12.68 14.25 -10.91
CA THR A 157 12.27 15.30 -11.84
C THR A 157 12.77 15.03 -13.26
N GLY A 158 11.84 14.91 -14.22
CA GLY A 158 12.16 14.81 -15.65
C GLY A 158 12.57 13.43 -16.14
N ILE A 159 12.30 12.37 -15.38
CA ILE A 159 12.59 10.98 -15.80
C ILE A 159 11.44 10.33 -16.59
N GLY A 160 10.30 11.02 -16.73
CA GLY A 160 9.19 10.59 -17.57
C GLY A 160 8.32 9.53 -16.92
N MET A 161 8.20 9.56 -15.58
CA MET A 161 7.32 8.67 -14.82
C MET A 161 6.27 9.45 -14.03
N PRO A 162 5.22 10.01 -14.67
CA PRO A 162 4.21 10.84 -14.01
C PRO A 162 3.57 10.18 -12.78
N GLY A 163 3.33 8.86 -12.83
CA GLY A 163 2.76 8.10 -11.70
C GLY A 163 3.69 7.99 -10.47
N LEU A 164 4.98 8.28 -10.63
CA LEU A 164 5.96 8.37 -9.55
C LEU A 164 6.33 9.82 -9.24
N GLU A 165 6.31 10.72 -10.21
CA GLU A 165 6.69 12.14 -10.01
C GLU A 165 5.61 12.93 -9.27
N GLU A 166 4.33 12.70 -9.58
CA GLU A 166 3.22 13.48 -9.05
C GLU A 166 2.71 12.89 -7.72
N GLY A 167 2.81 13.65 -6.63
CA GLY A 167 2.18 13.34 -5.34
C GLY A 167 2.81 12.22 -4.49
N ILE A 168 3.78 11.46 -5.00
CA ILE A 168 4.35 10.33 -4.23
C ILE A 168 5.12 10.80 -2.99
N LEU A 169 5.85 11.92 -3.08
CA LEU A 169 6.65 12.41 -1.97
C LEU A 169 5.77 12.82 -0.77
N PRO A 170 4.71 13.63 -0.95
CA PRO A 170 3.75 13.88 0.12
C PRO A 170 3.15 12.60 0.73
N LEU A 171 2.82 11.62 -0.11
CA LEU A 171 2.29 10.33 0.36
C LEU A 171 3.31 9.53 1.19
N ALA A 172 4.57 9.48 0.75
CA ALA A 172 5.66 8.83 1.48
C ALA A 172 5.97 9.56 2.80
N LEU A 173 5.94 10.89 2.81
CA LEU A 173 6.09 11.69 4.03
C LEU A 173 4.92 11.48 5.01
N LEU A 174 3.69 11.36 4.50
CA LEU A 174 2.52 11.03 5.32
C LEU A 174 2.68 9.66 6.00
N SER A 175 3.26 8.68 5.30
CA SER A 175 3.52 7.33 5.83
C SER A 175 4.45 7.32 7.06
N VAL A 176 5.32 8.33 7.17
CA VAL A 176 6.17 8.59 8.34
C VAL A 176 5.62 9.73 9.22
N GLY A 177 4.31 9.99 9.16
CA GLY A 177 3.58 10.92 10.02
C GLY A 177 3.82 12.41 9.74
N ILE A 178 4.37 12.77 8.59
CA ILE A 178 4.62 14.16 8.20
C ILE A 178 3.54 14.58 7.20
N ALA A 179 2.52 15.25 7.72
CA ALA A 179 1.45 15.82 6.91
C ALA A 179 1.85 17.19 6.37
N SER A 180 1.50 17.46 5.12
CA SER A 180 1.63 18.77 4.48
C SER A 180 0.31 19.13 3.80
N PRO A 181 -0.60 19.86 4.48
CA PRO A 181 -1.93 20.20 3.94
C PRO A 181 -1.89 20.86 2.57
N ASP A 182 -0.89 21.73 2.35
CA ASP A 182 -0.74 22.51 1.11
C ASP A 182 0.15 21.81 0.07
N ALA A 183 0.49 20.53 0.26
CA ALA A 183 1.26 19.78 -0.73
C ALA A 183 0.42 19.48 -1.99
N ASP A 184 1.12 19.34 -3.12
CA ASP A 184 0.53 18.76 -4.33
C ASP A 184 0.47 17.23 -4.18
N TRP A 185 -0.72 16.70 -3.87
CA TRP A 185 -0.95 15.26 -3.73
C TRP A 185 -1.18 14.55 -5.06
N GLY A 186 -1.21 15.27 -6.18
CA GLY A 186 -1.42 14.72 -7.51
C GLY A 186 -2.59 13.72 -7.56
N PRO A 187 -2.37 12.50 -8.08
CA PRO A 187 -3.43 11.49 -8.18
C PRO A 187 -3.92 10.96 -6.82
N TYR A 188 -3.19 11.20 -5.72
CA TYR A 188 -3.50 10.66 -4.39
C TYR A 188 -4.39 11.58 -3.55
N GLU A 189 -4.71 12.77 -4.05
CA GLU A 189 -5.51 13.81 -3.38
C GLU A 189 -6.79 13.24 -2.74
N ARG A 190 -7.55 12.45 -3.49
CA ARG A 190 -8.85 11.90 -3.06
C ARG A 190 -8.76 10.90 -1.91
N TRP A 191 -7.61 10.26 -1.71
CA TRP A 191 -7.36 9.36 -0.57
C TRP A 191 -6.67 10.05 0.60
N SER A 192 -5.90 11.11 0.32
CA SER A 192 -5.02 11.74 1.31
C SER A 192 -5.66 12.93 2.00
N ARG A 193 -6.33 13.82 1.25
CA ARG A 193 -6.90 15.06 1.78
C ARG A 193 -7.95 14.85 2.88
N PRO A 194 -8.86 13.86 2.81
CA PRO A 194 -9.80 13.60 3.91
C PRO A 194 -9.08 13.19 5.21
N LEU A 195 -7.84 12.70 5.12
CA LEU A 195 -7.06 12.34 6.30
C LEU A 195 -6.45 13.53 7.03
N LEU A 196 -6.36 14.68 6.35
CA LEU A 196 -5.75 15.92 6.83
C LEU A 196 -6.77 16.90 7.42
N ALA A 197 -8.05 16.72 7.11
CA ALA A 197 -9.14 17.50 7.66
C ALA A 197 -9.25 17.27 9.17
N ASP A 198 -9.50 18.36 9.91
CA ASP A 198 -9.81 18.29 11.34
C ASP A 198 -11.12 17.51 11.51
N PRO A 199 -11.19 16.49 12.39
CA PRO A 199 -12.48 15.92 12.75
C PRO A 199 -13.28 17.06 13.38
N GLY A 200 -14.30 17.58 12.68
CA GLY A 200 -15.06 18.74 13.10
C GLY A 200 -15.70 18.60 14.51
N PRO A 201 -16.47 19.59 14.97
CA PRO A 201 -16.83 19.83 16.38
C PRO A 201 -17.68 18.75 17.07
N PHE A 202 -17.98 17.63 16.41
CA PHE A 202 -18.53 16.42 17.03
C PHE A 202 -17.45 15.47 17.57
N GLY A 203 -16.16 15.76 17.34
CA GLY A 203 -15.04 15.25 18.14
C GLY A 203 -14.77 16.20 19.30
N GLY A 204 -14.88 15.71 20.53
CA GLY A 204 -14.76 16.52 21.74
C GLY A 204 -13.48 17.37 21.80
N GLU A 205 -13.59 18.53 22.44
CA GLU A 205 -12.52 19.52 22.62
C GLU A 205 -11.15 18.88 22.88
N THR A 206 -10.21 19.04 21.95
CA THR A 206 -8.79 18.76 22.17
C THR A 206 -8.21 19.80 23.14
N PRO A 207 -7.66 19.42 24.30
CA PRO A 207 -6.99 20.37 25.17
C PRO A 207 -5.73 20.93 24.48
N PRO A 208 -5.38 22.21 24.71
CA PRO A 208 -4.20 22.80 24.11
C PRO A 208 -2.93 22.08 24.60
N GLY A 209 -2.22 21.44 23.68
CA GLY A 209 -1.00 20.67 23.95
C GLY A 209 -0.97 19.23 23.41
N SER A 210 -2.07 18.71 22.83
CA SER A 210 -2.07 17.37 22.25
C SER A 210 -1.38 17.34 20.88
N SER A 211 -0.18 16.77 20.82
CA SER A 211 0.33 16.18 19.59
C SER A 211 -0.72 15.22 19.04
N ARG A 212 -1.12 15.36 17.76
CA ARG A 212 -2.07 14.50 17.03
C ARG A 212 -1.99 13.06 17.53
N LEU A 213 -3.02 12.60 18.23
CA LEU A 213 -3.09 11.24 18.74
C LEU A 213 -2.91 10.25 17.58
N PRO A 214 -2.20 9.11 17.77
CA PRO A 214 -2.07 8.08 16.74
C PRO A 214 -3.45 7.64 16.23
N PHE A 215 -3.56 7.32 14.93
CA PHE A 215 -4.83 7.00 14.24
C PHE A 215 -5.75 6.06 15.02
N THR A 216 -5.17 5.05 15.67
CA THR A 216 -5.82 4.12 16.59
C THR A 216 -6.64 4.77 17.71
N ASP A 217 -6.25 5.93 18.22
CA ASP A 217 -6.96 6.68 19.27
C ASP A 217 -8.20 7.41 18.73
N GLN A 218 -8.20 7.76 17.43
CA GLN A 218 -9.35 8.37 16.77
C GLN A 218 -10.44 7.34 16.48
N VAL A 219 -10.06 6.10 16.11
CA VAL A 219 -10.99 4.99 15.87
C VAL A 219 -11.86 4.70 17.10
N LEU A 220 -11.27 4.72 18.30
CA LEU A 220 -11.99 4.44 19.54
C LEU A 220 -12.86 5.61 20.02
N ALA A 221 -12.47 6.86 19.72
CA ALA A 221 -13.28 8.04 20.03
C ALA A 221 -14.60 8.05 19.23
N VAL A 222 -14.58 7.58 17.98
CA VAL A 222 -15.79 7.40 17.15
C VAL A 222 -16.70 6.29 17.71
N CYS A 223 -16.14 5.25 18.34
CA CYS A 223 -16.93 4.20 18.99
C CYS A 223 -17.59 4.66 20.31
N ASP A 224 -17.10 5.72 20.95
CA ASP A 224 -17.66 6.24 22.22
C ASP A 224 -18.85 7.20 22.01
N SER A 225 -18.96 7.82 20.83
CA SER A 225 -20.07 8.75 20.52
C SER A 225 -21.40 8.04 20.23
N SER A 226 -21.42 6.71 20.15
CA SER A 226 -22.63 5.91 19.87
C SER A 226 -23.58 5.73 21.07
N ARG A 227 -23.42 6.47 22.17
CA ARG A 227 -24.25 6.36 23.39
C ARG A 227 -24.93 7.65 23.88
N LEU A 228 -25.06 8.70 23.05
CA LEU A 228 -25.91 9.85 23.37
C LEU A 228 -27.30 9.70 22.74
N THR A 229 -28.09 8.75 23.25
CA THR A 229 -29.55 8.81 23.17
C THR A 229 -30.09 9.34 24.50
N HIS A 230 -30.13 10.65 24.66
CA HIS A 230 -31.19 11.31 25.43
C HIS A 230 -31.36 12.75 24.93
N ALA A 231 -32.52 13.00 24.35
CA ALA A 231 -32.96 14.28 23.86
C ALA A 231 -33.14 15.26 25.03
N GLY A 232 -32.52 16.42 24.94
CA GLY A 232 -32.96 17.64 25.60
C GLY A 232 -33.40 18.60 24.52
N GLU A 233 -34.70 18.85 24.41
CA GLU A 233 -35.29 19.83 23.51
C GLU A 233 -34.70 21.22 23.78
N VAL A 234 -34.18 21.88 22.75
CA VAL A 234 -33.88 23.31 22.76
C VAL A 234 -34.76 23.97 21.69
N PRO A 235 -35.50 25.06 22.00
CA PRO A 235 -36.40 25.69 21.04
C PRO A 235 -35.64 26.37 19.89
N LEU A 236 -36.16 26.22 18.67
CA LEU A 236 -35.65 26.88 17.46
C LEU A 236 -36.15 28.33 17.38
N GLU A 237 -35.23 29.29 17.35
CA GLU A 237 -35.50 30.67 16.93
C GLU A 237 -35.57 30.74 15.39
N PRO A 238 -36.65 31.29 14.79
CA PRO A 238 -36.79 31.37 13.33
C PRO A 238 -36.15 32.67 12.81
N GLY A 239 -35.03 32.57 12.09
CA GLY A 239 -34.50 33.77 11.42
C GLY A 239 -33.07 33.76 10.87
N SER A 240 -32.37 32.63 10.84
CA SER A 240 -31.08 32.54 10.15
C SER A 240 -31.18 31.55 8.99
N SER A 241 -31.01 32.07 7.77
CA SER A 241 -30.81 31.24 6.59
C SER A 241 -29.77 30.16 6.88
N PRO A 242 -30.01 28.88 6.57
CA PRO A 242 -28.99 27.87 6.70
C PRO A 242 -27.82 28.26 5.80
N LEU A 243 -26.65 28.45 6.41
CA LEU A 243 -25.38 28.31 5.70
C LEU A 243 -25.41 26.98 4.95
N PRO A 244 -24.93 26.89 3.70
CA PRO A 244 -25.00 25.66 2.93
C PRO A 244 -24.35 24.52 3.72
N LEU A 245 -25.16 23.51 4.04
CA LEU A 245 -24.73 22.24 4.58
C LEU A 245 -23.65 21.66 3.65
N ALA A 246 -22.55 21.22 4.26
CA ALA A 246 -21.57 20.27 3.73
C ALA A 246 -21.38 20.31 2.21
N GLY A 247 -20.39 21.10 1.75
CA GLY A 247 -19.89 20.99 0.38
C GLY A 247 -19.55 19.54 0.06
N GLU A 248 -20.35 18.95 -0.83
CA GLU A 248 -20.25 17.64 -1.48
C GLU A 248 -19.07 16.78 -1.01
N ALA A 249 -19.33 15.84 -0.10
CA ALA A 249 -18.39 14.78 0.23
C ALA A 249 -18.14 13.94 -1.04
N HIS A 250 -17.09 14.27 -1.78
CA HIS A 250 -16.66 13.51 -2.94
C HIS A 250 -16.24 12.11 -2.46
N ALA A 251 -17.07 11.10 -2.76
CA ALA A 251 -16.82 9.72 -2.38
C ALA A 251 -15.41 9.28 -2.81
N ILE A 252 -14.68 8.60 -1.90
CA ILE A 252 -13.35 8.09 -2.22
C ILE A 252 -13.48 7.06 -3.34
N PRO A 253 -12.80 7.25 -4.48
CA PRO A 253 -12.93 6.35 -5.61
C PRO A 253 -12.33 4.97 -5.29
N GLU A 254 -12.79 3.99 -6.04
CA GLU A 254 -12.19 2.67 -6.06
C GLU A 254 -10.73 2.75 -6.51
N SER A 255 -9.85 2.04 -5.81
CA SER A 255 -8.43 2.10 -6.09
C SER A 255 -8.11 1.38 -7.41
N PRO A 256 -7.33 2.01 -8.33
CA PRO A 256 -6.79 1.33 -9.50
C PRO A 256 -5.97 0.09 -9.14
N GLY A 257 -5.94 -0.87 -10.06
CA GLY A 257 -5.14 -2.09 -9.98
C GLY A 257 -3.68 -1.85 -10.35
N ASP A 258 -2.92 -1.26 -9.42
CA ASP A 258 -1.49 -1.02 -9.55
C ASP A 258 -0.76 -1.33 -8.23
N LEU A 259 0.55 -1.07 -8.17
CA LEU A 259 1.41 -1.29 -7.00
C LEU A 259 0.96 -0.55 -5.73
N LEU A 260 0.12 0.48 -5.85
CA LEU A 260 -0.41 1.28 -4.75
C LEU A 260 -1.88 0.95 -4.42
N LEU A 261 -2.44 -0.12 -5.01
CA LEU A 261 -3.80 -0.57 -4.73
C LEU A 261 -4.03 -0.76 -3.22
N GLU A 262 -3.10 -1.46 -2.58
CA GLU A 262 -3.21 -1.85 -1.18
C GLU A 262 -3.20 -0.62 -0.27
N VAL A 263 -2.22 0.27 -0.44
CA VAL A 263 -2.10 1.47 0.40
C VAL A 263 -3.29 2.40 0.23
N ARG A 264 -3.77 2.65 -0.99
CA ARG A 264 -4.97 3.47 -1.21
C ARG A 264 -6.21 2.84 -0.58
N THR A 265 -6.32 1.52 -0.59
CA THR A 265 -7.40 0.80 0.10
C THR A 265 -7.30 0.96 1.62
N CYS A 266 -6.10 0.95 2.20
CA CYS A 266 -5.88 1.23 3.62
C CYS A 266 -6.23 2.69 3.98
N LEU A 267 -5.85 3.67 3.14
CA LEU A 267 -6.21 5.08 3.35
C LEU A 267 -7.72 5.28 3.30
N HIS A 268 -8.42 4.60 2.37
CA HIS A 268 -9.88 4.60 2.34
C HIS A 268 -10.44 3.98 3.63
N ALA A 269 -9.89 2.87 4.12
CA ALA A 269 -10.32 2.27 5.39
C ALA A 269 -10.19 3.25 6.55
N MET A 270 -9.08 4.01 6.59
CA MET A 270 -8.87 5.03 7.60
C MET A 270 -9.93 6.14 7.57
N VAL A 271 -10.29 6.61 6.38
CA VAL A 271 -11.35 7.63 6.22
C VAL A 271 -12.73 7.05 6.55
N ALA A 272 -13.04 5.83 6.09
CA ALA A 272 -14.31 5.18 6.37
C ALA A 272 -14.54 5.04 7.88
N ILE A 273 -13.50 4.64 8.63
CA ILE A 273 -13.54 4.57 10.09
C ILE A 273 -13.86 5.93 10.72
N ARG A 274 -13.17 7.00 10.31
CA ARG A 274 -13.44 8.36 10.82
C ARG A 274 -14.85 8.86 10.49
N ALA A 275 -15.36 8.47 9.33
CA ALA A 275 -16.70 8.84 8.88
C ALA A 275 -17.83 7.98 9.48
N GLY A 276 -17.50 6.86 10.14
CA GLY A 276 -18.50 5.89 10.61
C GLY A 276 -19.20 5.15 9.47
N ASP A 277 -18.62 5.07 8.27
CA ASP A 277 -19.21 4.39 7.12
C ASP A 277 -19.05 2.87 7.23
N LEU A 278 -19.99 2.23 7.94
CA LEU A 278 -19.99 0.78 8.18
C LEU A 278 -20.00 -0.04 6.87
N THR A 279 -20.70 0.44 5.84
CA THR A 279 -20.79 -0.27 4.55
C THR A 279 -19.44 -0.26 3.83
N ALA A 280 -18.75 0.88 3.83
CA ALA A 280 -17.40 0.96 3.31
C ALA A 280 -16.42 0.12 4.14
N MET A 281 -16.52 0.14 5.47
CA MET A 281 -15.66 -0.67 6.35
C MET A 281 -15.75 -2.17 6.03
N GLU A 282 -16.95 -2.72 5.86
CA GLU A 282 -17.12 -4.15 5.51
C GLU A 282 -16.51 -4.50 4.16
N ARG A 283 -16.77 -3.66 3.14
CA ARG A 283 -16.22 -3.85 1.79
C ARG A 283 -14.69 -3.79 1.79
N LEU A 284 -14.11 -2.82 2.50
CA LEU A 284 -12.67 -2.61 2.58
C LEU A 284 -11.98 -3.71 3.38
N TYR A 285 -12.61 -4.18 4.47
CA TYR A 285 -12.15 -5.35 5.22
C TYR A 285 -12.02 -6.57 4.31
N ALA A 286 -13.05 -6.89 3.53
CA ALA A 286 -13.04 -8.04 2.61
C ALA A 286 -11.93 -7.93 1.54
N ARG A 287 -11.63 -6.70 1.09
CA ARG A 287 -10.60 -6.44 0.07
C ARG A 287 -9.17 -6.50 0.61
N LEU A 288 -8.97 -6.10 1.86
CA LEU A 288 -7.66 -6.11 2.52
C LEU A 288 -7.33 -7.47 3.14
N LEU A 289 -8.33 -8.28 3.48
CA LEU A 289 -8.14 -9.57 4.15
C LEU A 289 -7.12 -10.49 3.44
N PRO A 290 -7.09 -10.62 2.10
CA PRO A 290 -6.09 -11.46 1.44
C PRO A 290 -4.65 -11.00 1.66
N ALA A 291 -4.43 -9.76 2.08
CA ALA A 291 -3.12 -9.15 2.32
C ALA A 291 -2.77 -9.05 3.81
N ALA A 292 -3.42 -9.84 4.67
CA ALA A 292 -3.19 -9.80 6.12
C ALA A 292 -1.71 -9.96 6.51
N ASP A 293 -0.95 -10.76 5.77
CA ASP A 293 0.48 -11.01 5.97
C ASP A 293 1.41 -9.92 5.39
N GLU A 294 0.87 -8.92 4.70
CA GLU A 294 1.64 -7.90 3.97
C GLU A 294 1.78 -6.58 4.76
N LEU A 295 2.82 -5.81 4.43
CA LEU A 295 3.01 -4.42 4.82
C LEU A 295 2.36 -3.51 3.78
N ALA A 296 1.30 -2.81 4.18
CA ALA A 296 0.46 -1.96 3.34
C ALA A 296 1.31 -0.98 2.51
N GLY A 297 1.35 -1.17 1.18
CA GLY A 297 2.06 -0.31 0.24
C GLY A 297 3.54 -0.65 0.01
N ALA A 298 4.17 -1.47 0.87
CA ALA A 298 5.58 -1.81 0.74
C ALA A 298 5.87 -2.60 -0.54
N GLY A 299 4.85 -3.28 -1.10
CA GLY A 299 4.90 -3.93 -2.41
C GLY A 299 5.19 -2.99 -3.58
N SER A 300 5.08 -1.67 -3.41
CA SER A 300 5.55 -0.70 -4.40
C SER A 300 7.07 -0.52 -4.41
N GLY A 301 7.73 -0.84 -3.29
CA GLY A 301 9.12 -0.48 -3.01
C GLY A 301 9.31 0.99 -2.59
N LEU A 302 8.23 1.76 -2.41
CA LEU A 302 8.32 3.22 -2.24
C LEU A 302 7.96 3.68 -0.82
N LEU A 303 6.89 3.17 -0.23
CA LEU A 303 6.34 3.66 1.04
C LEU A 303 5.54 2.58 1.75
N THR A 304 5.21 2.78 3.02
CA THR A 304 4.38 1.82 3.76
C THR A 304 3.58 2.45 4.88
N PHE A 305 2.33 2.02 5.04
CA PHE A 305 1.44 2.38 6.14
C PHE A 305 1.36 1.28 7.20
N GLY A 306 2.42 0.47 7.32
CA GLY A 306 2.54 -0.59 8.32
C GLY A 306 1.78 -1.87 7.98
N PRO A 307 1.68 -2.81 8.93
CA PRO A 307 1.04 -4.11 8.67
C PRO A 307 -0.43 -3.94 8.24
N THR A 308 -0.85 -4.58 7.15
CA THR A 308 -2.26 -4.61 6.73
C THR A 308 -3.14 -5.23 7.81
N ALA A 309 -2.61 -6.19 8.57
CA ALA A 309 -3.25 -6.72 9.78
C ALA A 309 -3.63 -5.65 10.82
N GLN A 310 -2.87 -4.55 10.94
CA GLN A 310 -3.25 -3.45 11.85
C GLN A 310 -4.54 -2.79 11.36
N HIS A 311 -4.63 -2.48 10.06
CA HIS A 311 -5.82 -1.88 9.43
C HIS A 311 -7.04 -2.82 9.50
N LEU A 312 -6.85 -4.12 9.33
CA LEU A 312 -7.90 -5.14 9.51
C LEU A 312 -8.40 -5.20 10.96
N GLY A 313 -7.50 -5.04 11.93
CA GLY A 313 -7.83 -4.94 13.34
C GLY A 313 -8.64 -3.68 13.65
N ASP A 314 -8.21 -2.53 13.12
CA ASP A 314 -8.89 -1.24 13.30
C ASP A 314 -10.31 -1.27 12.70
N LEU A 315 -10.46 -1.83 11.48
CA LEU A 315 -11.76 -2.06 10.85
C LEU A 315 -12.65 -2.99 11.68
N SER A 316 -12.08 -4.11 12.16
CA SER A 316 -12.84 -5.08 12.97
C SER A 316 -13.31 -4.46 14.28
N ALA A 317 -12.47 -3.65 14.93
CA ALA A 317 -12.82 -2.95 16.16
C ALA A 317 -13.93 -1.91 15.92
N ALA A 318 -13.83 -1.11 14.84
CA ALA A 318 -14.85 -0.14 14.46
C ALA A 318 -16.20 -0.80 14.12
N LEU A 319 -16.17 -2.02 13.57
CA LEU A 319 -17.35 -2.85 13.29
C LEU A 319 -17.87 -3.62 14.54
N GLY A 320 -17.27 -3.44 15.72
CA GLY A 320 -17.67 -4.11 16.96
C GLY A 320 -17.24 -5.59 17.06
N ARG A 321 -16.35 -6.07 16.18
CA ARG A 321 -15.88 -7.46 16.09
C ARG A 321 -14.60 -7.65 16.90
N TYR A 322 -14.69 -7.50 18.23
CA TYR A 322 -13.51 -7.36 19.09
C TYR A 322 -12.58 -8.59 19.12
N ASP A 323 -13.10 -9.81 19.11
CA ASP A 323 -12.27 -11.03 19.07
C ASP A 323 -11.46 -11.12 17.77
N GLN A 324 -12.09 -10.77 16.65
CA GLN A 324 -11.44 -10.70 15.35
C GLN A 324 -10.38 -9.59 15.33
N ALA A 325 -10.69 -8.42 15.90
CA ALA A 325 -9.74 -7.33 16.03
C ALA A 325 -8.50 -7.74 16.87
N ALA A 326 -8.71 -8.44 17.99
CA ALA A 326 -7.62 -8.95 18.81
C ALA A 326 -6.76 -10.00 18.07
N GLY A 327 -7.37 -10.83 17.22
CA GLY A 327 -6.64 -11.72 16.31
C GLY A 327 -5.71 -10.96 15.37
N HIS A 328 -6.25 -9.95 14.70
CA HIS A 328 -5.52 -9.12 13.75
C HIS A 328 -4.40 -8.30 14.39
N TYR A 329 -4.60 -7.71 15.57
CA TYR A 329 -3.52 -6.99 16.24
C TYR A 329 -2.38 -7.91 16.71
N ARG A 330 -2.68 -9.14 17.16
CA ARG A 330 -1.63 -10.14 17.45
C ARG A 330 -0.84 -10.48 16.18
N HIS A 331 -1.53 -10.62 15.05
CA HIS A 331 -0.89 -10.87 13.76
C HIS A 331 -0.02 -9.69 13.29
N ALA A 332 -0.53 -8.46 13.40
CA ALA A 332 0.20 -7.23 13.10
C ALA A 332 1.50 -7.12 13.92
N ARG A 333 1.44 -7.48 15.21
CA ARG A 333 2.62 -7.54 16.07
C ARG A 333 3.65 -8.56 15.58
N ALA A 334 3.23 -9.77 15.19
CA ALA A 334 4.13 -10.79 14.68
C ALA A 334 4.84 -10.35 13.38
N ILE A 335 4.10 -9.67 12.47
CA ILE A 335 4.69 -9.08 11.25
C ILE A 335 5.69 -7.98 11.60
N ALA A 336 5.34 -7.10 12.56
CA ALA A 336 6.22 -6.03 13.01
C ALA A 336 7.51 -6.55 13.65
N GLU A 337 7.44 -7.63 14.44
CA GLU A 337 8.61 -8.31 15.01
C GLU A 337 9.50 -8.89 13.91
N ARG A 338 8.91 -9.56 12.90
CA ARG A 338 9.65 -10.05 11.71
C ARG A 338 10.32 -8.92 10.92
N ALA A 339 9.64 -7.78 10.77
CA ALA A 339 10.16 -6.60 10.08
C ALA A 339 11.27 -5.86 10.85
N GLY A 340 11.49 -6.17 12.13
CA GLY A 340 12.35 -5.36 13.01
C GLY A 340 11.77 -3.97 13.26
N ALA A 341 10.44 -3.85 13.35
CA ALA A 341 9.69 -2.61 13.46
C ALA A 341 9.08 -2.45 14.87
N PRO A 342 9.86 -2.07 15.90
CA PRO A 342 9.39 -2.03 17.29
C PRO A 342 8.25 -1.04 17.51
N HIS A 343 8.20 0.03 16.73
CA HIS A 343 7.13 1.04 16.79
C HIS A 343 5.76 0.46 16.36
N TRP A 344 5.71 -0.38 15.31
CA TRP A 344 4.47 -1.06 14.92
C TRP A 344 4.07 -2.16 15.91
N ALA A 345 5.04 -2.90 16.47
CA ALA A 345 4.77 -3.87 17.53
C ALA A 345 4.15 -3.20 18.77
N ALA A 346 4.66 -2.02 19.14
CA ALA A 346 4.09 -1.19 20.20
C ALA A 346 2.68 -0.69 19.87
N THR A 347 2.44 -0.22 18.64
CA THR A 347 1.09 0.19 18.17
C THR A 347 0.09 -0.95 18.30
N ALA A 348 0.43 -2.14 17.79
CA ALA A 348 -0.44 -3.31 17.88
C ALA A 348 -0.69 -3.74 19.33
N GLY A 349 0.34 -3.69 20.19
CA GLY A 349 0.21 -3.96 21.63
C GLY A 349 -0.71 -2.96 22.34
N ALA A 350 -0.59 -1.67 22.02
CA ALA A 350 -1.47 -0.63 22.55
C ALA A 350 -2.93 -0.81 22.09
N ALA A 351 -3.15 -1.25 20.85
CA ALA A 351 -4.48 -1.57 20.35
C ALA A 351 -5.11 -2.76 21.09
N LEU A 352 -4.36 -3.84 21.33
CA LEU A 352 -4.79 -4.99 22.14
C LEU A 352 -5.16 -4.59 23.56
N HIS A 353 -4.31 -3.82 24.23
CA HIS A 353 -4.55 -3.37 25.60
C HIS A 353 -5.85 -2.56 25.73
N ARG A 354 -6.14 -1.72 24.74
CA ARG A 354 -7.37 -0.90 24.72
C ARG A 354 -8.64 -1.74 24.52
N LEU A 355 -8.60 -2.81 23.73
CA LEU A 355 -9.72 -3.75 23.63
C LEU A 355 -10.01 -4.45 24.95
N GLY A 356 -8.96 -4.89 25.66
CA GLY A 356 -9.09 -5.55 26.96
C GLY A 356 -9.69 -4.68 28.07
N LYS A 357 -9.59 -3.35 27.95
CA LYS A 357 -10.26 -2.41 28.88
C LYS A 357 -11.75 -2.20 28.59
N ARG A 358 -12.24 -2.62 27.41
CA ARG A 358 -13.63 -2.42 26.95
C ARG A 358 -14.51 -3.67 27.11
N SER A 359 -13.90 -4.83 27.37
CA SER A 359 -14.57 -6.13 27.57
C SER A 359 -14.94 -6.33 29.04
#